data_AF-A0A3L7SHN9-F1
#
_entry.id   AF-A0A3L7SHN9-F1
#
_cell.length_a   1.000
_cell.length_b   1.000
_cell.length_c   1.000
_cell.angle_alpha   90.00
_cell.angle_beta   90.00
_cell.angle_gamma   90.00
#
_symmetry.space_group_name_H-M   'P 1'
#
loop_
_entity.id
_entity.type
_entity.pdbx_description
1 polymer ?
#
loop_
_entity_poly.entity_id
_entity_poly.type
_entity_poly.pdbx_seq_one_letter_code
_entity_poly.pdbx_strand_id
1 'polypeptide(L)'
;ILRRHGYLAVRREPLGWETLDCGASRAFAVADHQVAHVYVQRSTDIKAVKQLLQQTTGIDLVLDRSEQRPFGLDHERSGELVVISAPESWFTYYFWEDDRLAPDYARTIDIHRKPGYDPMELFINPKLSFPKLQIAYRLAQKFTGFRYYMDVIGLDASPVKGSHGRLPTPGREDCEGPVFISSNRSIETDEIPMTAVKELALRLQFSS
;
A
#
# COMPACT_ATOMS: atom_id res chain seq x y z
N ILE A 1 -4.96 -12.82 2.20
CA ILE A 1 -4.51 -14.04 1.45
C ILE A 1 -3.70 -14.97 2.34
N LEU A 2 -2.55 -14.50 2.86
CA LEU A 2 -1.62 -15.31 3.67
C LEU A 2 -2.23 -15.87 4.96
N ARG A 3 -3.10 -15.09 5.63
CA ARG A 3 -3.81 -15.53 6.84
C ARG A 3 -4.71 -16.73 6.60
N ARG A 4 -5.59 -16.66 5.59
CA ARG A 4 -6.49 -17.76 5.18
C ARG A 4 -5.76 -19.07 4.89
N HIS A 5 -4.48 -19.00 4.51
CA HIS A 5 -3.64 -20.16 4.21
C HIS A 5 -2.69 -20.55 5.36
N GLY A 6 -2.85 -19.96 6.55
CA GLY A 6 -2.10 -20.32 7.75
C GLY A 6 -0.65 -19.83 7.78
N TYR A 7 -0.27 -18.88 6.92
CA TYR A 7 1.08 -18.31 6.92
C TYR A 7 1.22 -17.08 7.83
N LEU A 8 0.19 -16.23 7.86
CA LEU A 8 0.18 -15.02 8.67
C LEU A 8 -0.48 -15.30 10.02
N ALA A 9 0.20 -14.91 11.09
CA ALA A 9 -0.29 -14.98 12.45
C ALA A 9 -0.79 -13.60 12.93
N VAL A 10 -1.81 -13.64 13.77
CA VAL A 10 -2.31 -12.46 14.49
C VAL A 10 -2.38 -12.79 15.97
N ARG A 11 -2.23 -11.76 16.81
CA ARG A 11 -2.49 -11.85 18.25
C ARG A 11 -3.78 -11.13 18.57
N ARG A 12 -4.56 -11.69 19.50
CA ARG A 12 -5.71 -10.99 20.08
C ARG A 12 -5.26 -10.12 21.24
N GLU A 13 -5.56 -8.84 21.15
CA GLU A 13 -5.23 -7.86 22.17
C GLU A 13 -6.26 -7.89 23.31
N PRO A 14 -5.89 -7.47 24.54
CA PRO A 14 -6.80 -7.47 25.70
C PRO A 14 -8.09 -6.68 25.47
N LEU A 15 -8.04 -5.64 24.64
CA LEU A 15 -9.17 -4.78 24.29
C LEU A 15 -10.06 -5.38 23.18
N GLY A 16 -9.72 -6.58 22.68
CA GLY A 16 -10.58 -7.41 21.86
C GLY A 16 -10.26 -7.45 20.37
N TRP A 17 -9.51 -6.47 19.84
CA TRP A 17 -9.07 -6.45 18.44
C TRP A 17 -7.86 -7.35 18.18
N GLU A 18 -7.51 -7.52 16.91
CA GLU A 18 -6.33 -8.27 16.48
C GLU A 18 -5.16 -7.35 16.15
N THR A 19 -3.94 -7.86 16.22
CA THR A 19 -2.73 -7.19 15.77
C THR A 19 -1.86 -8.18 15.00
N LEU A 20 -1.23 -7.72 13.90
CA LEU A 20 -0.29 -8.50 13.12
C LEU A 20 0.89 -8.95 13.99
N ASP A 21 1.19 -10.25 13.98
CA ASP A 21 2.38 -10.79 14.64
C ASP A 21 3.38 -11.25 13.57
N CYS A 22 4.27 -10.34 13.16
CA CYS A 22 5.28 -10.64 12.15
C CYS A 22 6.25 -11.74 12.60
N GLY A 23 6.56 -11.82 13.90
CA GLY A 23 7.53 -12.79 14.43
C GLY A 23 6.98 -14.21 14.50
N ALA A 24 5.69 -14.35 14.78
CA ALA A 24 5.00 -15.65 14.74
C ALA A 24 4.54 -16.06 13.33
N SER A 25 4.60 -15.14 12.36
CA SER A 25 4.18 -15.41 10.97
C SER A 25 5.26 -16.18 10.21
N ARG A 26 4.86 -17.27 9.54
CA ARG A 26 5.72 -17.96 8.55
C ARG A 26 5.88 -17.14 7.28
N ALA A 27 4.85 -16.39 6.91
CA ALA A 27 4.95 -15.33 5.92
C ALA A 27 3.95 -14.20 6.18
N PHE A 28 4.37 -12.96 5.96
CA PHE A 28 3.52 -11.77 6.03
C PHE A 28 3.88 -10.79 4.91
N ALA A 29 2.95 -9.88 4.60
CA ALA A 29 3.16 -8.86 3.58
C ALA A 29 3.18 -7.47 4.23
N VAL A 30 4.15 -6.65 3.82
CA VAL A 30 4.12 -5.20 4.02
C VAL A 30 3.64 -4.60 2.70
N ALA A 31 2.39 -4.17 2.69
CA ALA A 31 1.71 -3.67 1.51
C ALA A 31 1.83 -2.14 1.42
N ASP A 32 2.18 -1.66 0.24
CA ASP A 32 2.19 -0.24 -0.11
C ASP A 32 1.52 -0.08 -1.47
N HIS A 33 0.20 0.15 -1.44
CA HIS A 33 -0.63 0.32 -2.63
C HIS A 33 -0.55 -0.87 -3.60
N GLN A 34 0.11 -0.72 -4.75
CA GLN A 34 0.16 -1.73 -5.81
C GLN A 34 1.43 -2.59 -5.75
N VAL A 35 2.27 -2.38 -4.74
CA VAL A 35 3.45 -3.19 -4.46
C VAL A 35 3.37 -3.72 -3.04
N ALA A 36 3.79 -4.97 -2.82
CA ALA A 36 3.98 -5.46 -1.47
C ALA A 36 5.25 -6.32 -1.37
N HIS A 37 6.00 -6.11 -0.30
CA HIS A 37 7.10 -6.99 0.08
C HIS A 37 6.53 -8.12 0.93
N VAL A 38 6.72 -9.36 0.49
CA VAL A 38 6.31 -10.55 1.22
C VAL A 38 7.54 -11.17 1.86
N TYR A 39 7.56 -11.13 3.19
CA TYR A 39 8.60 -11.74 4.01
C TYR A 39 8.22 -13.17 4.33
N VAL A 40 9.14 -14.10 4.11
CA VAL A 40 8.95 -15.53 4.31
C VAL A 40 10.07 -16.04 5.22
N GLN A 41 9.69 -16.48 6.42
CA GLN A 41 10.64 -16.86 7.47
C GLN A 41 11.51 -18.06 7.07
N ARG A 42 10.93 -19.03 6.35
CA ARG A 42 11.58 -20.30 6.02
C ARG A 42 11.70 -20.45 4.51
N SER A 43 12.90 -20.72 4.03
CA SER A 43 13.18 -20.91 2.60
C SER A 43 12.32 -22.00 1.95
N THR A 44 11.96 -23.04 2.70
CA THR A 44 11.08 -24.13 2.25
C THR A 44 9.66 -23.67 1.93
N ASP A 45 9.20 -22.56 2.51
CA ASP A 45 7.85 -22.03 2.30
C ASP A 45 7.76 -21.12 1.05
N ILE A 46 8.89 -20.59 0.57
CA ILE A 46 8.94 -19.58 -0.52
C ILE A 46 8.21 -20.07 -1.77
N LYS A 47 8.50 -21.30 -2.23
CA LYS A 47 7.89 -21.85 -3.44
C LYS A 47 6.36 -21.95 -3.32
N ALA A 48 5.87 -22.42 -2.17
CA ALA A 48 4.45 -22.59 -1.93
C ALA A 48 3.73 -21.23 -1.81
N VAL A 49 4.34 -20.26 -1.12
CA VAL A 49 3.82 -18.89 -1.01
C VAL A 49 3.81 -18.20 -2.38
N LYS A 50 4.88 -18.33 -3.17
CA LYS A 50 4.96 -17.79 -4.54
C LYS A 50 3.81 -18.32 -5.40
N GLN A 51 3.62 -19.64 -5.42
CA GLN A 51 2.55 -20.28 -6.20
C GLN A 51 1.16 -19.80 -5.76
N LEU A 52 0.90 -19.72 -4.45
CA LEU A 52 -0.34 -19.20 -3.91
C LEU A 52 -0.64 -17.77 -4.41
N LEU A 53 0.37 -16.89 -4.37
CA LEU A 53 0.22 -15.51 -4.78
C LEU A 53 0.02 -15.39 -6.30
N GLN A 54 0.72 -16.18 -7.10
CA GLN A 54 0.56 -16.22 -8.57
C GLN A 54 -0.84 -16.68 -9.00
N GLN A 55 -1.49 -17.51 -8.19
CA GLN A 55 -2.86 -17.99 -8.44
C GLN A 55 -3.94 -17.03 -7.93
N THR A 56 -3.56 -15.94 -7.25
CA THR A 56 -4.52 -15.02 -6.66
C THR A 56 -4.91 -13.93 -7.67
N THR A 57 -6.20 -13.86 -7.99
CA THR A 57 -6.78 -12.79 -8.82
C THR A 57 -6.42 -11.41 -8.27
N GLY A 58 -5.99 -10.51 -9.16
CA GLY A 58 -5.58 -9.15 -8.81
C GLY A 58 -4.10 -9.00 -8.48
N ILE A 59 -3.31 -10.09 -8.50
CA ILE A 59 -1.85 -10.07 -8.49
C ILE A 59 -1.37 -10.32 -9.92
N ASP A 60 -0.51 -9.44 -10.43
CA ASP A 60 0.02 -9.51 -11.80
C ASP A 60 1.41 -10.13 -11.82
N LEU A 61 2.31 -9.66 -10.96
CA LEU A 61 3.68 -10.15 -10.86
C LEU A 61 3.97 -10.65 -9.44
N VAL A 62 4.73 -11.75 -9.36
CA VAL A 62 5.28 -12.29 -8.11
C VAL A 62 6.75 -12.60 -8.36
N LEU A 63 7.61 -11.69 -7.90
CA LEU A 63 9.03 -11.68 -8.17
C LEU A 63 9.80 -12.32 -7.01
N ASP A 64 10.46 -13.43 -7.27
CA ASP A 64 11.52 -13.92 -6.38
C ASP A 64 12.81 -13.10 -6.53
N ARG A 65 13.81 -13.40 -5.71
CA ARG A 65 15.09 -12.68 -5.70
C ARG A 65 15.75 -12.53 -7.08
N SER A 66 15.71 -13.57 -7.90
CA SER A 66 16.32 -13.51 -9.23
C SER A 66 15.52 -12.62 -10.18
N GLU A 67 14.19 -12.65 -10.07
CA GLU A 67 13.26 -11.85 -10.87
C GLU A 67 13.17 -10.40 -10.38
N GLN A 68 13.60 -10.09 -9.15
CA GLN A 68 13.69 -8.73 -8.60
C GLN A 68 14.85 -7.92 -9.19
N ARG A 69 15.93 -8.59 -9.65
CA ARG A 69 17.16 -7.91 -10.14
C ARG A 69 16.93 -6.97 -11.32
N PRO A 70 16.18 -7.33 -12.37
CA PRO A 70 15.92 -6.44 -13.50
C PRO A 70 15.18 -5.15 -13.10
N PHE A 71 14.45 -5.18 -11.97
CA PHE A 71 13.73 -4.03 -11.42
C PHE A 71 14.56 -3.22 -10.41
N GLY A 72 15.81 -3.63 -10.11
CA GLY A 72 16.62 -3.01 -9.07
C GLY A 72 16.10 -3.28 -7.64
N LEU A 73 15.29 -4.33 -7.46
CA LEU A 73 14.62 -4.64 -6.18
C LEU A 73 15.35 -5.72 -5.37
N ASP A 74 16.38 -6.38 -5.91
CA ASP A 74 17.18 -7.39 -5.20
C ASP A 74 18.09 -6.72 -4.15
N HIS A 75 17.48 -6.30 -3.04
CA HIS A 75 18.09 -5.55 -1.95
C HIS A 75 17.83 -6.27 -0.61
N GLU A 76 18.75 -6.17 0.35
CA GLU A 76 18.62 -6.83 1.67
C GLU A 76 17.32 -6.49 2.42
N ARG A 77 16.74 -5.31 2.14
CA ARG A 77 15.48 -4.83 2.73
C ARG A 77 14.23 -5.25 1.95
N SER A 78 14.38 -5.87 0.80
CA SER A 78 13.24 -6.45 0.09
C SER A 78 12.85 -7.78 0.72
N GLY A 79 11.55 -8.08 0.77
CA GLY A 79 11.08 -9.42 1.12
C GLY A 79 11.60 -10.50 0.16
N GLU A 80 11.51 -11.76 0.58
CA GLU A 80 11.85 -12.94 -0.22
C GLU A 80 11.07 -12.98 -1.54
N LEU A 81 9.86 -12.41 -1.54
CA LEU A 81 9.08 -12.15 -2.73
C LEU A 81 8.65 -10.68 -2.75
N VAL A 82 8.56 -10.09 -3.94
CA VAL A 82 7.90 -8.80 -4.18
C VAL A 82 6.72 -9.04 -5.10
N VAL A 83 5.54 -8.58 -4.73
CA VAL A 83 4.33 -8.70 -5.55
C VAL A 83 3.88 -7.36 -6.07
N ILE A 84 3.38 -7.37 -7.30
CA ILE A 84 2.78 -6.21 -7.96
C ILE A 84 1.34 -6.59 -8.30
N SER A 85 0.39 -5.73 -7.96
CA SER A 85 -1.02 -5.99 -8.26
C SER A 85 -1.31 -5.92 -9.76
N ALA A 86 -2.53 -6.22 -10.19
CA ALA A 86 -3.04 -5.88 -11.51
C ALA A 86 -3.43 -4.38 -11.60
N PRO A 87 -3.50 -3.78 -12.82
CA PRO A 87 -3.91 -2.38 -13.07
C PRO A 87 -5.00 -1.86 -12.13
N GLU A 88 -6.11 -2.57 -12.11
CA GLU A 88 -7.34 -2.21 -11.40
C GLU A 88 -7.42 -2.76 -9.96
N SER A 89 -6.28 -3.09 -9.34
CA SER A 89 -6.20 -3.75 -8.04
C SER A 89 -5.13 -3.13 -7.15
N TRP A 90 -5.23 -3.33 -5.85
CA TRP A 90 -4.27 -2.86 -4.85
C TRP A 90 -4.27 -3.79 -3.62
N PHE A 91 -3.24 -3.67 -2.79
CA PHE A 91 -3.05 -4.46 -1.59
C PHE A 91 -3.44 -3.67 -0.35
N THR A 92 -4.37 -4.21 0.44
CA THR A 92 -4.65 -3.68 1.78
C THR A 92 -3.68 -4.24 2.80
N TYR A 93 -3.44 -3.51 3.90
CA TYR A 93 -2.69 -4.04 5.04
C TYR A 93 -3.54 -4.93 5.96
N TYR A 94 -4.82 -5.11 5.65
CA TYR A 94 -5.81 -5.71 6.55
C TYR A 94 -5.43 -7.15 6.87
N PHE A 95 -4.93 -7.35 8.08
CA PHE A 95 -4.54 -8.65 8.60
C PHE A 95 -5.69 -9.36 9.33
N TRP A 96 -6.81 -8.67 9.58
CA TRP A 96 -8.03 -9.25 10.17
C TRP A 96 -8.97 -9.83 9.12
N GLU A 97 -9.77 -10.82 9.51
CA GLU A 97 -10.81 -11.41 8.65
C GLU A 97 -12.23 -11.03 9.09
N ASP A 98 -12.39 -10.60 10.33
CA ASP A 98 -13.64 -10.11 10.89
C ASP A 98 -13.49 -8.64 11.26
N ASP A 99 -14.28 -7.77 10.63
CA ASP A 99 -14.26 -6.31 10.86
C ASP A 99 -14.58 -5.90 12.31
N ARG A 100 -15.17 -6.81 13.12
CA ARG A 100 -15.36 -6.60 14.56
C ARG A 100 -14.07 -6.74 15.37
N LEU A 101 -13.06 -7.39 14.79
CA LEU A 101 -11.73 -7.56 15.35
C LEU A 101 -10.72 -6.57 14.76
N ALA A 102 -11.16 -5.69 13.85
CA ALA A 102 -10.32 -4.64 13.31
C ALA A 102 -9.79 -3.71 14.42
N PRO A 103 -8.54 -3.27 14.35
CA PRO A 103 -8.03 -2.25 15.25
C PRO A 103 -8.86 -0.96 15.20
N ASP A 104 -8.95 -0.28 16.33
CA ASP A 104 -9.61 1.02 16.47
C ASP A 104 -9.11 2.05 15.45
N TYR A 105 -7.80 2.08 15.23
CA TYR A 105 -7.16 3.00 14.28
C TYR A 105 -7.55 2.76 12.83
N ALA A 106 -8.05 1.57 12.46
CA ALA A 106 -8.34 1.21 11.08
C ALA A 106 -9.43 2.09 10.45
N ARG A 107 -10.34 2.62 11.27
CA ARG A 107 -11.45 3.50 10.85
C ARG A 107 -11.10 4.99 10.92
N THR A 108 -9.83 5.31 11.15
CA THR A 108 -9.33 6.67 11.37
C THR A 108 -8.14 6.97 10.46
N ILE A 109 -7.72 8.24 10.44
CA ILE A 109 -6.44 8.66 9.85
C ILE A 109 -5.39 8.56 10.97
N ASP A 110 -4.57 7.51 10.94
CA ASP A 110 -3.55 7.25 11.97
C ASP A 110 -2.28 6.66 11.36
N ILE A 111 -1.46 7.56 10.82
CA ILE A 111 -0.21 7.22 10.13
C ILE A 111 0.85 6.59 11.04
N HIS A 112 0.69 6.68 12.36
CA HIS A 112 1.67 6.17 13.31
C HIS A 112 1.40 4.72 13.70
N ARG A 113 0.12 4.32 13.71
CA ARG A 113 -0.29 2.95 14.07
C ARG A 113 -0.55 2.06 12.86
N LYS A 114 -0.94 2.63 11.71
CA LYS A 114 -1.17 1.86 10.49
C LYS A 114 0.16 1.39 9.88
N PRO A 115 0.28 0.08 9.53
CA PRO A 115 1.48 -0.46 8.90
C PRO A 115 1.52 -0.15 7.39
N GLY A 116 1.46 1.14 7.04
CA GLY A 116 1.38 1.64 5.66
C GLY A 116 0.29 2.70 5.48
N TYR A 117 0.32 3.38 4.34
CA TYR A 117 -0.75 4.30 3.96
C TYR A 117 -1.99 3.52 3.49
N ASP A 118 -3.16 4.01 3.87
CA ASP A 118 -4.45 3.40 3.54
C ASP A 118 -5.26 4.34 2.62
N PRO A 119 -5.32 4.06 1.31
CA PRO A 119 -6.15 4.80 0.35
C PRO A 119 -7.60 4.99 0.77
N MET A 120 -8.16 4.12 1.64
CA MET A 120 -9.52 4.30 2.14
C MET A 120 -9.69 5.55 3.01
N GLU A 121 -8.61 6.13 3.52
CA GLU A 121 -8.64 7.39 4.29
C GLU A 121 -9.16 8.59 3.48
N LEU A 122 -9.13 8.50 2.14
CA LEU A 122 -9.68 9.52 1.25
C LEU A 122 -11.22 9.46 1.14
N PHE A 123 -11.84 8.43 1.71
CA PHE A 123 -13.27 8.17 1.57
C PHE A 123 -13.97 8.17 2.92
N ILE A 124 -15.14 8.82 2.95
CA ILE A 124 -16.09 8.65 4.05
C ILE A 124 -16.77 7.30 3.87
N ASN A 125 -16.89 6.55 4.96
CA ASN A 125 -17.60 5.28 4.98
C ASN A 125 -19.05 5.47 4.46
N PRO A 126 -19.41 4.86 3.31
CA PRO A 126 -20.72 5.05 2.70
C PRO A 126 -21.85 4.44 3.53
N LYS A 127 -21.53 3.57 4.51
CA LYS A 127 -22.51 2.94 5.41
C LYS A 127 -22.92 3.83 6.59
N LEU A 128 -22.30 4.99 6.78
CA LEU A 128 -22.65 5.90 7.87
C LEU A 128 -23.96 6.63 7.58
N SER A 129 -24.89 6.59 8.54
CA SER A 129 -26.08 7.43 8.51
C SER A 129 -25.71 8.86 8.91
N PHE A 130 -25.98 9.83 8.03
CA PHE A 130 -25.68 11.25 8.26
C PHE A 130 -24.21 11.56 8.58
N PRO A 131 -23.25 11.26 7.68
CA PRO A 131 -21.82 11.40 7.96
C PRO A 131 -21.40 12.81 8.42
N LYS A 132 -22.03 13.85 7.89
CA LYS A 132 -21.78 15.24 8.31
C LYS A 132 -22.10 15.48 9.78
N LEU A 133 -23.17 14.89 10.30
CA LEU A 133 -23.58 15.02 11.70
C LEU A 133 -22.58 14.31 12.61
N GLN A 134 -22.14 13.10 12.23
CA GLN A 134 -21.13 12.36 12.98
C GLN A 134 -19.81 13.13 13.04
N ILE A 135 -19.35 13.70 11.90
CA ILE A 135 -18.15 14.55 11.86
C ILE A 135 -18.34 15.76 12.79
N ALA A 136 -19.46 16.48 12.70
CA ALA A 136 -19.74 17.63 13.56
C ALA A 136 -19.71 17.25 15.05
N TYR A 137 -20.29 16.10 15.41
CA TYR A 137 -20.24 15.57 16.77
C TYR A 137 -18.80 15.26 17.22
N ARG A 138 -17.98 14.58 16.40
CA ARG A 138 -16.56 14.32 16.70
C ARG A 138 -15.77 15.62 16.89
N LEU A 139 -16.03 16.64 16.06
CA LEU A 139 -15.41 17.95 16.19
C LEU A 139 -15.83 18.68 17.46
N ALA A 140 -17.10 18.56 17.87
CA ALA A 140 -17.57 19.12 19.15
C ALA A 140 -16.88 18.44 20.35
N GLN A 141 -16.70 17.11 20.32
CA GLN A 141 -15.93 16.37 21.32
C GLN A 141 -14.47 16.86 21.38
N LYS A 142 -13.83 17.01 20.22
CA LYS A 142 -12.47 17.59 20.11
C LYS A 142 -12.41 18.97 20.73
N PHE A 143 -13.34 19.86 20.37
CA PHE A 143 -13.36 21.24 20.84
C PHE A 143 -13.55 21.34 22.36
N THR A 144 -14.32 20.44 22.94
CA THR A 144 -14.58 20.36 24.38
C THR A 144 -13.53 19.56 25.17
N GLY A 145 -12.45 19.12 24.51
CA GLY A 145 -11.31 18.45 25.16
C GLY A 145 -11.54 16.97 25.49
N PHE A 146 -12.60 16.35 24.99
CA PHE A 146 -12.83 14.92 25.17
C PHE A 146 -11.92 14.10 24.27
N ARG A 147 -11.56 12.90 24.74
CA ARG A 147 -10.95 11.87 23.88
C ARG A 147 -11.98 11.43 22.84
N TYR A 148 -11.57 11.36 21.58
CA TYR A 148 -12.41 10.97 20.47
C TYR A 148 -11.58 10.23 19.41
N TYR A 149 -12.26 9.43 18.58
CA TYR A 149 -11.72 8.93 17.32
C TYR A 149 -12.46 9.61 16.16
N MET A 150 -11.74 9.97 15.10
CA MET A 150 -12.35 10.39 13.84
C MET A 150 -12.71 9.15 13.02
N ASP A 151 -13.68 8.39 13.50
CA ASP A 151 -14.05 7.04 13.06
C ASP A 151 -14.99 7.02 11.84
N VAL A 152 -14.63 7.78 10.82
CA VAL A 152 -15.48 8.00 9.64
C VAL A 152 -15.05 7.21 8.41
N ILE A 153 -13.98 6.42 8.50
CA ILE A 153 -13.43 5.65 7.38
C ILE A 153 -13.99 4.22 7.37
N GLY A 154 -14.28 3.73 6.16
CA GLY A 154 -14.82 2.39 5.94
C GLY A 154 -13.72 1.34 5.84
N LEU A 155 -14.03 0.09 6.20
CA LEU A 155 -13.12 -1.06 5.99
C LEU A 155 -13.41 -1.80 4.67
N ASP A 156 -14.37 -1.33 3.89
CA ASP A 156 -14.59 -1.85 2.54
C ASP A 156 -13.58 -1.20 1.59
N ALA A 157 -12.61 -1.99 1.13
CA ALA A 157 -11.55 -1.56 0.22
C ALA A 157 -11.98 -1.44 -1.25
N SER A 158 -13.23 -1.80 -1.57
CA SER A 158 -13.72 -1.86 -2.95
C SER A 158 -13.79 -0.52 -3.71
N PRO A 159 -13.91 0.67 -3.08
CA PRO A 159 -13.91 1.94 -3.80
C PRO A 159 -12.60 2.26 -4.51
N VAL A 160 -11.48 1.75 -4.01
CA VAL A 160 -10.16 1.96 -4.60
C VAL A 160 -9.92 0.87 -5.66
N LYS A 161 -9.75 1.30 -6.92
CA LYS A 161 -9.59 0.43 -8.09
C LYS A 161 -8.15 0.44 -8.62
N GLY A 162 -7.19 0.60 -7.73
CA GLY A 162 -5.80 0.83 -8.09
C GLY A 162 -5.30 2.17 -7.57
N SER A 163 -3.98 2.34 -7.56
CA SER A 163 -3.34 3.52 -6.99
C SER A 163 -1.97 3.76 -7.65
N HIS A 164 -0.86 3.45 -6.97
CA HIS A 164 0.49 3.69 -7.48
C HIS A 164 1.46 2.60 -7.06
N GLY A 165 2.67 2.65 -7.63
CA GLY A 165 3.79 1.76 -7.31
C GLY A 165 4.17 0.80 -8.43
N ARG A 166 3.30 0.62 -9.43
CA ARG A 166 3.65 -0.14 -10.63
C ARG A 166 4.40 0.69 -11.67
N LEU A 167 5.15 0.00 -12.53
CA LEU A 167 5.62 0.58 -13.78
C LEU A 167 4.47 0.70 -14.80
N PRO A 168 4.57 1.62 -15.77
CA PRO A 168 3.71 1.63 -16.94
C PRO A 168 3.64 0.27 -17.63
N THR A 169 2.52 -0.03 -18.26
CA THR A 169 2.35 -1.21 -19.10
C THR A 169 3.32 -1.13 -20.28
N PRO A 170 4.07 -2.20 -20.61
CA PRO A 170 4.97 -2.20 -21.76
C PRO A 170 4.26 -1.80 -23.05
N GLY A 171 4.80 -0.80 -23.76
CA GLY A 171 4.21 -0.22 -24.96
C GLY A 171 3.12 0.84 -24.70
N ARG A 172 2.87 1.23 -23.45
CA ARG A 172 1.96 2.32 -23.07
C ARG A 172 2.64 3.40 -22.23
N GLU A 173 3.96 3.43 -22.21
CA GLU A 173 4.79 4.35 -21.44
C GLU A 173 4.39 5.81 -21.70
N ASP A 174 4.09 6.17 -22.96
CA ASP A 174 3.67 7.52 -23.35
C ASP A 174 2.35 7.99 -22.72
N CYS A 175 1.47 7.05 -22.37
CA CYS A 175 0.13 7.33 -21.85
C CYS A 175 0.01 7.11 -20.33
N GLU A 176 0.85 6.26 -19.76
CA GLU A 176 0.82 5.86 -18.35
C GLU A 176 2.02 6.38 -17.54
N GLY A 177 3.08 6.80 -18.22
CA GLY A 177 4.30 7.30 -17.62
C GLY A 177 4.20 8.75 -17.14
N PRO A 178 5.08 9.16 -16.20
CA PRO A 178 5.18 10.55 -15.78
C PRO A 178 5.77 11.42 -16.90
N VAL A 179 5.28 12.66 -17.01
CA VAL A 179 5.79 13.66 -17.95
C VAL A 179 6.54 14.77 -17.22
N PHE A 180 7.66 15.20 -17.78
CA PHE A 180 8.40 16.37 -17.32
C PHE A 180 8.10 17.55 -18.25
N ILE A 181 7.41 18.57 -17.75
CA ILE A 181 7.00 19.73 -18.55
C ILE A 181 7.84 20.95 -18.15
N SER A 182 8.43 21.62 -19.14
CA SER A 182 9.22 22.84 -18.96
C SER A 182 8.91 23.85 -20.06
N SER A 183 8.90 25.13 -19.72
CA SER A 183 8.80 26.24 -20.69
C SER A 183 10.15 26.58 -21.33
N ASN A 184 11.25 25.99 -20.87
CA ASN A 184 12.60 26.22 -21.37
C ASN A 184 13.11 24.98 -22.13
N ARG A 185 13.47 25.18 -23.41
CA ARG A 185 13.93 24.13 -24.33
C ARG A 185 15.35 23.62 -24.08
N SER A 186 16.13 24.26 -23.20
CA SER A 186 17.51 23.83 -22.89
C SER A 186 17.64 22.41 -22.31
N ILE A 187 16.53 21.82 -21.86
CA ILE A 187 16.47 20.46 -21.32
C ILE A 187 15.54 19.54 -22.15
N GLU A 188 15.18 19.93 -23.36
CA GLU A 188 14.31 19.17 -24.27
C GLU A 188 14.99 17.83 -24.64
N THR A 189 14.30 16.72 -24.37
CA THR A 189 14.75 15.35 -24.65
C THR A 189 13.55 14.42 -24.72
N ASP A 190 13.66 13.33 -25.47
CA ASP A 190 12.58 12.34 -25.66
C ASP A 190 12.39 11.47 -24.41
N GLU A 191 13.48 11.13 -23.71
CA GLU A 191 13.46 10.28 -22.52
C GLU A 191 14.20 10.94 -21.36
N ILE A 192 13.61 10.85 -20.16
CA ILE A 192 14.19 11.35 -18.91
C ILE A 192 14.14 10.23 -17.88
N PRO A 193 15.29 9.76 -17.36
CA PRO A 193 15.28 8.85 -16.23
C PRO A 193 14.72 9.57 -15.01
N MET A 194 13.86 8.92 -14.24
CA MET A 194 13.23 9.51 -13.05
C MET A 194 14.25 10.07 -12.03
N THR A 195 15.48 9.55 -12.03
CA THR A 195 16.58 10.01 -11.17
C THR A 195 17.21 11.34 -11.61
N ALA A 196 16.96 11.81 -12.84
CA ALA A 196 17.55 13.03 -13.38
C ALA A 196 16.77 14.32 -13.00
N VAL A 197 15.59 14.21 -12.39
CA VAL A 197 14.72 15.36 -12.05
C VAL A 197 15.49 16.48 -11.33
N LYS A 198 16.32 16.12 -10.34
CA LYS A 198 17.15 17.08 -9.60
C LYS A 198 18.14 17.80 -10.51
N GLU A 199 18.85 17.07 -11.36
CA GLU A 199 19.87 17.65 -12.24
C GLU A 199 19.24 18.59 -13.26
N LEU A 200 18.11 18.18 -13.86
CA LEU A 200 17.36 19.03 -14.80
C LEU A 200 16.88 20.32 -14.13
N ALA A 201 16.35 20.23 -12.91
CA ALA A 201 15.95 21.41 -12.15
C ALA A 201 17.12 22.37 -11.86
N LEU A 202 18.30 21.84 -11.52
CA LEU A 202 19.50 22.65 -11.30
C LEU A 202 19.99 23.34 -12.58
N ARG A 203 19.99 22.62 -13.72
CA ARG A 203 20.35 23.20 -15.03
C ARG A 203 19.40 24.35 -15.39
N LEU A 204 18.09 24.16 -15.23
CA LEU A 204 17.11 25.22 -15.48
C LEU A 204 17.34 26.47 -14.61
N GLN A 205 17.71 26.28 -13.35
CA GLN A 205 17.88 27.37 -12.39
C GLN A 205 19.18 28.17 -12.61
N PHE A 206 20.27 27.50 -13.01
CA PHE A 206 21.62 28.08 -12.96
C PHE A 206 22.35 28.15 -14.30
N SER A 207 21.83 27.50 -15.34
CA SER A 207 22.47 27.48 -16.67
C SER A 207 21.75 28.38 -17.69
N SER A 208 21.12 29.46 -17.20
CA SER A 208 20.55 30.54 -18.03
C SER A 208 21.64 31.38 -18.68
#